data_AF-A0A1B8TW85-F1
#
_entry.id   AF-A0A1B8TW85-F1
#
_cell.length_a   1.000
_cell.length_b   1.000
_cell.length_c   1.000
_cell.angle_alpha   90.00
_cell.angle_beta   90.00
_cell.angle_gamma   90.00
#
_symmetry.space_group_name_H-M   'P 1'
#
loop_
_entity.id
_entity.type
_entity.pdbx_description
1 polymer ?
#
loop_
_entity_poly.entity_id
_entity_poly.type
_entity_poly.pdbx_seq_one_letter_code
_entity_poly.pdbx_strand_id
1 'polypeptide(L)'
;MKIGIEAQRIFRKKKHGMDMVALELIKNLQLIDHKNEYYIFVKPDEDSSVLKETTNFKIIELNGGPYPTWEQIALPKAAKKYGCDVLHCTSNTAPFFTNIPLITILHDIIYMESSYLKILTSSASTYQKFGNIYRKLVVPKVVKKSHKVITVSHFEKNRIGDFFGIKGNQKLDAIYNGVSEHFKPITDQKELKRVKEKYQLPDQFFFFLGNTDPKKNTKGTLQAFSDFLKDSGTAHKLVMLDYDQTELKKLLNEINNPSLINNILLTGYVVNTDLPAIYAQCDVFLYPSLRESFGIPMLEAMSCNVPVITSSTSSMPEVAGDAAHIIDPFKPEEITQGIIKIVNDKNYSASLCEKGLTRSKQFSWHNMAREYLKLYALIDVNNSKK
;
A
#
# COMPACT_ATOMS: atom_id res chain seq x y z
N MET A 1 -24.20 11.09 12.22
CA MET A 1 -24.33 11.21 10.75
C MET A 1 -24.49 9.81 10.17
N LYS A 2 -25.17 9.66 9.03
CA LYS A 2 -25.21 8.41 8.25
C LYS A 2 -24.14 8.42 7.17
N ILE A 3 -23.17 7.52 7.27
CA ILE A 3 -21.98 7.47 6.42
C ILE A 3 -22.04 6.22 5.55
N GLY A 4 -22.12 6.42 4.24
CA GLY A 4 -21.90 5.36 3.26
C GLY A 4 -20.42 5.18 3.01
N ILE A 5 -19.88 3.96 3.08
CA ILE A 5 -18.50 3.66 2.68
C ILE A 5 -18.53 2.72 1.48
N GLU A 6 -17.85 3.11 0.40
CA GLU A 6 -17.55 2.24 -0.72
C GLU A 6 -16.45 1.26 -0.31
N ALA A 7 -16.78 -0.03 -0.36
CA ALA A 7 -15.87 -1.10 0.01
C ALA A 7 -16.06 -2.28 -0.94
N GLN A 8 -16.16 -2.03 -2.25
CA GLN A 8 -16.59 -3.05 -3.20
C GLN A 8 -15.75 -4.33 -3.13
N ARG A 9 -14.44 -4.19 -2.89
CA ARG A 9 -13.44 -5.25 -3.10
C ARG A 9 -12.98 -5.95 -1.82
N ILE A 10 -13.48 -5.55 -0.65
CA ILE A 10 -12.95 -6.07 0.62
C ILE A 10 -13.28 -7.55 0.86
N PHE A 11 -14.24 -8.13 0.13
CA PHE A 11 -14.54 -9.57 0.23
C PHE A 11 -13.74 -10.43 -0.75
N ARG A 12 -12.84 -9.86 -1.55
CA ARG A 12 -11.94 -10.66 -2.39
C ARG A 12 -11.03 -11.53 -1.54
N LYS A 13 -10.78 -12.74 -2.01
CA LYS A 13 -9.79 -13.65 -1.41
C LYS A 13 -8.37 -13.06 -1.38
N LYS A 14 -7.92 -12.50 -2.52
CA LYS A 14 -6.64 -11.80 -2.64
C LYS A 14 -6.89 -10.30 -2.59
N LYS A 15 -6.60 -9.69 -1.44
CA LYS A 15 -6.73 -8.24 -1.20
C LYS A 15 -5.45 -7.53 -1.61
N HIS A 16 -5.57 -6.42 -2.32
CA HIS A 16 -4.45 -5.54 -2.65
C HIS A 16 -4.34 -4.39 -1.65
N GLY A 17 -3.29 -3.56 -1.78
CA GLY A 17 -3.01 -2.47 -0.83
C GLY A 17 -4.19 -1.54 -0.56
N MET A 18 -4.91 -1.08 -1.60
CA MET A 18 -6.09 -0.22 -1.41
C MET A 18 -7.24 -0.95 -0.71
N ASP A 19 -7.43 -2.24 -1.00
CA ASP A 19 -8.47 -3.07 -0.38
C ASP A 19 -8.19 -3.25 1.12
N MET A 20 -6.91 -3.41 1.48
CA MET A 20 -6.45 -3.48 2.87
C MET A 20 -6.64 -2.15 3.61
N VAL A 21 -6.31 -1.02 2.97
CA VAL A 21 -6.53 0.32 3.55
C VAL A 21 -8.01 0.54 3.86
N ALA A 22 -8.91 0.21 2.92
CA ALA A 22 -10.34 0.33 3.13
C ALA A 22 -10.82 -0.58 4.28
N LEU A 23 -10.39 -1.85 4.29
CA LEU A 23 -10.77 -2.80 5.33
C LEU A 23 -10.29 -2.38 6.72
N GLU A 24 -9.03 -1.96 6.85
CA GLU A 24 -8.46 -1.56 8.13
C GLU A 24 -9.06 -0.25 8.65
N LEU A 25 -9.36 0.70 7.76
CA LEU A 25 -10.13 1.89 8.13
C LEU A 25 -11.50 1.51 8.70
N ILE A 26 -12.26 0.65 8.00
CA ILE A 26 -13.60 0.25 8.44
C ILE A 26 -13.55 -0.48 9.78
N LYS A 27 -12.61 -1.42 9.95
CA LYS A 27 -12.41 -2.13 11.22
C LYS A 27 -12.10 -1.18 12.36
N ASN A 28 -11.20 -0.22 12.15
CA ASN A 28 -10.82 0.72 13.20
C ASN A 28 -11.94 1.72 13.52
N LEU A 29 -12.69 2.20 12.52
CA LEU A 29 -13.89 3.00 12.75
C LEU A 29 -14.93 2.22 13.56
N GLN A 30 -15.12 0.93 13.27
CA GLN A 30 -16.03 0.06 14.01
C GLN A 30 -15.63 -0.11 15.49
N LEU A 31 -14.34 -0.07 15.80
CA LEU A 31 -13.85 -0.13 17.17
C LEU A 31 -14.04 1.18 17.95
N ILE A 32 -13.90 2.33 17.29
CA ILE A 32 -13.76 3.63 17.98
C ILE A 32 -14.95 4.58 17.85
N ASP A 33 -15.83 4.38 16.85
CA ASP A 33 -16.98 5.26 16.64
C ASP A 33 -18.28 4.59 17.05
N HIS A 34 -18.95 5.22 18.00
CA HIS A 34 -20.25 4.83 18.52
C HIS A 34 -21.32 5.92 18.31
N LYS A 35 -21.00 6.98 17.55
CA LYS A 35 -21.88 8.12 17.29
C LYS A 35 -22.46 8.12 15.88
N ASN A 36 -21.68 7.74 14.87
CA ASN A 36 -22.17 7.68 13.49
C ASN A 36 -22.77 6.32 13.16
N GLU A 37 -23.69 6.31 12.19
CA GLU A 37 -24.24 5.10 11.57
C GLU A 37 -23.52 4.87 10.24
N TYR A 38 -23.07 3.63 10.00
CA TYR A 38 -22.28 3.25 8.84
C TYR A 38 -23.01 2.24 7.97
N TYR A 39 -22.98 2.49 6.66
CA TYR A 39 -23.47 1.58 5.63
C TYR A 39 -22.30 1.21 4.71
N ILE A 40 -21.81 -0.02 4.84
CA ILE A 40 -20.65 -0.52 4.10
C ILE A 40 -21.14 -1.20 2.83
N PHE A 41 -20.94 -0.54 1.69
CA PHE A 41 -21.38 -1.04 0.39
C PHE A 41 -20.31 -1.95 -0.21
N VAL A 42 -20.60 -3.24 -0.26
CA VAL A 42 -19.68 -4.28 -0.72
C VAL A 42 -20.22 -4.95 -1.98
N LYS A 43 -19.34 -5.59 -2.75
CA LYS A 43 -19.76 -6.61 -3.71
C LYS A 43 -19.56 -7.98 -3.03
N PRO A 44 -20.58 -8.85 -2.99
CA PRO A 44 -20.40 -10.18 -2.43
C PRO A 44 -19.33 -10.96 -3.20
N ASP A 45 -18.52 -11.68 -2.45
CA ASP A 45 -17.32 -12.39 -2.92
C ASP A 45 -16.91 -13.42 -1.84
N GLU A 46 -15.84 -14.16 -2.04
CA GLU A 46 -15.47 -15.35 -1.26
C GLU A 46 -15.24 -15.13 0.25
N ASP A 47 -14.75 -13.96 0.66
CA ASP A 47 -14.29 -13.69 2.03
C ASP A 47 -15.16 -12.66 2.76
N SER A 48 -16.42 -13.02 3.03
CA SER A 48 -17.38 -12.21 3.79
C SER A 48 -17.09 -12.18 5.30
N SER A 49 -16.13 -12.97 5.79
CA SER A 49 -15.81 -13.13 7.21
C SER A 49 -15.03 -11.98 7.82
N VAL A 50 -14.44 -11.11 6.98
CA VAL A 50 -13.51 -10.05 7.41
C VAL A 50 -14.16 -8.90 8.15
N LEU A 51 -15.47 -8.75 8.06
CA LEU A 51 -16.27 -7.76 8.77
C LEU A 51 -17.54 -8.42 9.31
N LYS A 52 -18.06 -7.86 10.40
CA LYS A 52 -19.34 -8.26 10.99
C LYS A 52 -20.19 -7.02 11.23
N GLU A 53 -21.50 -7.16 11.09
CA GLU A 53 -22.41 -6.08 11.45
C GLU A 53 -22.37 -5.80 12.97
N THR A 54 -22.63 -4.56 13.33
CA THR A 54 -22.83 -4.11 14.72
C THR A 54 -24.00 -3.13 14.76
N THR A 55 -24.38 -2.65 15.94
CA THR A 55 -25.53 -1.74 16.11
C THR A 55 -25.47 -0.52 15.20
N ASN A 56 -24.27 0.02 14.93
CA ASN A 56 -24.05 1.17 14.06
C ASN A 56 -23.26 0.87 12.78
N PHE A 57 -22.99 -0.41 12.43
CA PHE A 57 -22.39 -0.80 11.15
C PHE A 57 -23.26 -1.85 10.45
N LYS A 58 -23.77 -1.51 9.26
CA LYS A 58 -24.57 -2.40 8.41
C LYS A 58 -23.81 -2.69 7.12
N ILE A 59 -23.76 -3.96 6.71
CA ILE A 59 -23.12 -4.41 5.49
C ILE A 59 -24.19 -4.55 4.41
N ILE A 60 -24.05 -3.79 3.32
CA ILE A 60 -25.02 -3.77 2.22
C ILE A 60 -24.37 -4.37 0.99
N GLU A 61 -24.77 -5.59 0.67
CA GLU A 61 -24.32 -6.29 -0.52
C GLU A 61 -25.01 -5.76 -1.78
N LEU A 62 -24.21 -5.34 -2.77
CA LEU A 62 -24.68 -4.83 -4.05
C LEU A 62 -24.22 -5.78 -5.17
N ASN A 63 -25.13 -6.63 -5.64
CA ASN A 63 -24.93 -7.64 -6.69
C ASN A 63 -24.67 -7.08 -8.11
N GLY A 64 -24.37 -5.78 -8.24
CA GLY A 64 -24.25 -5.10 -9.53
C GLY A 64 -23.15 -5.66 -10.46
N GLY A 65 -23.25 -5.27 -11.73
CA GLY A 65 -22.40 -5.72 -12.85
C GLY A 65 -20.95 -5.19 -12.84
N PRO A 66 -20.40 -4.82 -14.02
CA PRO A 66 -19.03 -4.31 -14.13
C PRO A 66 -18.74 -3.11 -13.22
N TYR A 67 -17.46 -2.88 -12.91
CA TYR A 67 -17.04 -1.82 -11.97
C TYR A 67 -17.70 -0.45 -12.21
N PRO A 68 -17.74 0.09 -13.46
CA PRO A 68 -18.35 1.39 -13.70
C PRO A 68 -19.85 1.46 -13.39
N THR A 69 -20.61 0.39 -13.64
CA THR A 69 -22.06 0.40 -13.37
C THR A 69 -22.34 0.24 -11.88
N TRP A 70 -21.54 -0.58 -11.20
CA TRP A 70 -21.58 -0.70 -9.75
C TRP A 70 -21.31 0.66 -9.09
N GLU A 71 -20.22 1.33 -9.47
CA GLU A 71 -19.82 2.61 -8.89
C GLU A 71 -20.76 3.75 -9.28
N GLN A 72 -21.07 3.93 -10.56
CA GLN A 72 -21.79 5.13 -11.03
C GLN A 72 -23.31 5.03 -10.83
N ILE A 73 -23.87 3.84 -10.61
CA ILE A 73 -25.32 3.62 -10.54
C ILE A 73 -25.73 2.93 -9.24
N ALA A 74 -25.22 1.73 -8.96
CA ALA A 74 -25.70 0.93 -7.82
C ALA A 74 -25.35 1.59 -6.48
N LEU A 75 -24.09 2.04 -6.33
CA LEU A 75 -23.59 2.69 -5.13
C LEU A 75 -24.37 3.98 -4.76
N PRO A 76 -24.50 5.00 -5.63
CA PRO A 76 -25.22 6.22 -5.26
C PRO A 76 -26.72 5.99 -5.05
N LYS A 77 -27.35 5.05 -5.77
CA LYS A 77 -28.75 4.66 -5.52
C LYS A 77 -28.92 4.03 -4.15
N ALA A 78 -28.03 3.13 -3.76
CA ALA A 78 -28.04 2.50 -2.44
C ALA A 78 -27.78 3.54 -1.34
N ALA A 79 -26.75 4.38 -1.48
CA ALA A 79 -26.44 5.44 -0.53
C ALA A 79 -27.65 6.38 -0.32
N LYS A 80 -28.36 6.76 -1.38
CA LYS A 80 -29.60 7.54 -1.30
C LYS A 80 -30.72 6.78 -0.58
N LYS A 81 -30.92 5.50 -0.89
CA LYS A 81 -31.94 4.63 -0.25
C LYS A 81 -31.75 4.55 1.27
N TYR A 82 -30.51 4.44 1.73
CA TYR A 82 -30.20 4.38 3.16
C TYR A 82 -30.09 5.76 3.82
N GLY A 83 -30.30 6.85 3.06
CA GLY A 83 -30.26 8.20 3.58
C GLY A 83 -28.88 8.62 4.08
N CYS A 84 -27.81 8.20 3.38
CA CYS A 84 -26.44 8.61 3.72
C CYS A 84 -26.28 10.12 3.54
N ASP A 85 -25.78 10.78 4.57
CA ASP A 85 -25.43 12.21 4.56
C ASP A 85 -24.10 12.44 3.83
N VAL A 86 -23.20 11.45 3.86
CA VAL A 86 -21.90 11.47 3.17
C VAL A 86 -21.63 10.11 2.54
N LEU A 87 -21.01 10.10 1.38
CA LEU A 87 -20.48 8.91 0.73
C LEU A 87 -18.95 8.97 0.64
N HIS A 88 -18.28 8.08 1.36
CA HIS A 88 -16.83 7.94 1.41
C HIS A 88 -16.36 6.85 0.44
N CYS A 89 -15.71 7.26 -0.65
CA CYS A 89 -15.19 6.38 -1.69
C CYS A 89 -13.71 6.05 -1.46
N THR A 90 -13.35 4.76 -1.43
CA THR A 90 -12.00 4.30 -1.02
C THR A 90 -11.10 3.87 -2.20
N SER A 91 -11.63 3.84 -3.42
CA SER A 91 -11.01 3.21 -4.60
C SER A 91 -10.52 4.17 -5.72
N ASN A 92 -9.94 5.34 -5.40
CA ASN A 92 -9.50 6.41 -6.34
C ASN A 92 -10.60 7.08 -7.17
N THR A 93 -11.71 6.39 -7.42
CA THR A 93 -12.86 6.86 -8.19
C THR A 93 -14.08 6.98 -7.29
N ALA A 94 -15.10 7.69 -7.77
CA ALA A 94 -16.34 7.94 -7.05
C ALA A 94 -17.49 8.20 -8.05
N PRO A 95 -18.75 8.04 -7.64
CA PRO A 95 -19.89 8.36 -8.48
C PRO A 95 -19.90 9.84 -8.87
N PHE A 96 -19.96 10.14 -10.16
CA PHE A 96 -20.05 11.52 -10.63
C PHE A 96 -21.48 12.07 -10.55
N PHE A 97 -22.50 11.23 -10.75
CA PHE A 97 -23.91 11.65 -10.75
C PHE A 97 -24.60 11.36 -9.41
N THR A 98 -24.17 12.06 -8.35
CA THR A 98 -24.80 12.02 -7.01
C THR A 98 -24.90 13.42 -6.40
N ASN A 99 -25.90 13.67 -5.57
CA ASN A 99 -26.02 14.89 -4.77
C ASN A 99 -25.53 14.68 -3.33
N ILE A 100 -25.13 13.47 -2.98
CA ILE A 100 -24.56 13.16 -1.66
C ILE A 100 -23.12 13.69 -1.64
N PRO A 101 -22.73 14.50 -0.63
CA PRO A 101 -21.35 14.92 -0.41
C PRO A 101 -20.37 13.75 -0.47
N LEU A 102 -19.29 13.93 -1.24
CA LEU A 102 -18.28 12.90 -1.45
C LEU A 102 -17.02 13.19 -0.64
N ILE A 103 -16.54 12.18 0.08
CA ILE A 103 -15.14 12.08 0.50
C ILE A 103 -14.49 11.03 -0.40
N THR A 104 -13.36 11.34 -1.02
CA THR A 104 -12.69 10.39 -1.91
C THR A 104 -11.26 10.19 -1.46
N ILE A 105 -10.86 8.93 -1.25
CA ILE A 105 -9.46 8.56 -1.11
C ILE A 105 -8.87 8.42 -2.51
N LEU A 106 -7.93 9.30 -2.85
CA LEU A 106 -7.09 9.24 -4.04
C LEU A 106 -5.68 8.82 -3.62
N HIS A 107 -5.44 7.51 -3.61
CA HIS A 107 -4.18 6.87 -3.18
C HIS A 107 -2.99 7.31 -4.03
N ASP A 108 -3.18 7.52 -5.33
CA ASP A 108 -2.15 8.00 -6.24
C ASP A 108 -2.74 8.53 -7.55
N ILE A 109 -1.90 9.25 -8.31
CA ILE A 109 -2.20 9.64 -9.70
C ILE A 109 -1.20 9.03 -10.70
N ILE A 110 -0.49 7.96 -10.34
CA ILE A 110 0.56 7.36 -11.18
C ILE A 110 -0.02 6.93 -12.54
N TYR A 111 -1.25 6.41 -12.56
CA TYR A 111 -1.93 6.04 -13.81
C TYR A 111 -2.28 7.25 -14.70
N MET A 112 -2.35 8.47 -14.15
CA MET A 112 -2.58 9.71 -14.91
C MET A 112 -1.30 10.17 -15.62
N GLU A 113 -0.14 9.92 -15.03
CA GLU A 113 1.16 10.37 -15.53
C GLU A 113 1.62 9.56 -16.77
N SER A 114 1.16 8.32 -16.91
CA SER A 114 1.46 7.50 -18.09
C SER A 114 0.72 8.05 -19.33
N SER A 115 1.38 8.23 -20.47
CA SER A 115 0.69 8.63 -21.72
C SER A 115 -0.35 7.60 -22.17
N TYR A 116 -1.45 8.03 -22.80
CA TYR A 116 -2.44 7.12 -23.40
C TYR A 116 -1.79 6.15 -24.41
N LEU A 117 -0.78 6.61 -25.14
CA LEU A 117 -0.04 5.78 -26.08
C LEU A 117 0.68 4.62 -25.38
N LYS A 118 1.29 4.88 -24.20
CA LYS A 118 1.99 3.89 -23.37
C LYS A 118 1.02 2.86 -22.77
N ILE A 119 -0.22 3.26 -22.49
CA ILE A 119 -1.27 2.35 -22.00
C ILE A 119 -1.72 1.40 -23.12
N LEU A 120 -1.92 1.91 -24.34
CA LEU A 120 -2.34 1.10 -25.48
C LEU A 120 -1.26 0.10 -25.92
N THR A 121 0.02 0.51 -25.89
CA THR A 121 1.17 -0.34 -26.25
C THR A 121 1.68 -1.24 -25.13
N SER A 122 1.18 -1.09 -23.90
CA SER A 122 1.57 -1.95 -22.77
C SER A 122 1.10 -3.41 -22.95
N SER A 123 1.85 -4.36 -22.40
CA SER A 123 1.46 -5.78 -22.28
C SER A 123 0.37 -6.04 -21.23
N ALA A 124 -0.19 -4.97 -20.63
CA ALA A 124 -1.26 -5.08 -19.64
C ALA A 124 -2.52 -5.72 -20.24
N SER A 125 -3.28 -6.46 -19.41
CA SER A 125 -4.53 -7.08 -19.87
C SER A 125 -5.56 -6.04 -20.31
N THR A 126 -6.46 -6.41 -21.22
CA THR A 126 -7.54 -5.53 -21.72
C THR A 126 -8.37 -4.94 -20.58
N TYR A 127 -8.57 -5.70 -19.50
CA TYR A 127 -9.24 -5.24 -18.28
C TYR A 127 -8.47 -4.13 -17.57
N GLN A 128 -7.14 -4.24 -17.44
CA GLN A 128 -6.30 -3.21 -16.83
C GLN A 128 -6.24 -1.94 -17.70
N LYS A 129 -6.17 -2.09 -19.03
CA LYS A 129 -6.22 -0.97 -19.98
C LYS A 129 -7.54 -0.20 -19.87
N PHE A 130 -8.68 -0.91 -19.88
CA PHE A 130 -9.99 -0.30 -19.70
C PHE A 130 -10.12 0.39 -18.33
N GLY A 131 -9.65 -0.25 -17.26
CA GLY A 131 -9.64 0.34 -15.92
C GLY A 131 -8.83 1.65 -15.86
N ASN A 132 -7.67 1.70 -16.50
CA ASN A 132 -6.86 2.91 -16.60
C ASN A 132 -7.58 4.03 -17.35
N ILE A 133 -8.18 3.73 -18.51
CA ILE A 133 -8.94 4.71 -19.30
C ILE A 133 -10.11 5.24 -18.49
N TYR A 134 -10.87 4.35 -17.86
CA TYR A 134 -11.99 4.72 -17.00
C TYR A 134 -11.56 5.68 -15.89
N ARG A 135 -10.51 5.33 -15.13
CA ARG A 135 -9.96 6.19 -14.08
C ARG A 135 -9.52 7.55 -14.63
N LYS A 136 -8.84 7.60 -15.78
CA LYS A 136 -8.40 8.85 -16.39
C LYS A 136 -9.53 9.80 -16.76
N LEU A 137 -10.68 9.25 -17.17
CA LEU A 137 -11.87 10.03 -17.52
C LEU A 137 -12.64 10.48 -16.27
N VAL A 138 -12.71 9.62 -15.24
CA VAL A 138 -13.55 9.84 -14.06
C VAL A 138 -12.86 10.68 -13.00
N VAL A 139 -11.58 10.43 -12.71
CA VAL A 139 -10.89 11.07 -11.58
C VAL A 139 -10.83 12.60 -11.67
N PRO A 140 -10.57 13.25 -12.82
CA PRO A 140 -10.62 14.72 -12.89
C PRO A 140 -11.98 15.29 -12.48
N LYS A 141 -13.08 14.60 -12.86
CA LYS A 141 -14.45 15.01 -12.49
C LYS A 141 -14.72 14.76 -11.01
N VAL A 142 -14.25 13.63 -10.48
CA VAL A 142 -14.36 13.28 -9.06
C VAL A 142 -13.60 14.29 -8.20
N VAL A 143 -12.33 14.57 -8.50
CA VAL A 143 -11.53 15.57 -7.76
C VAL A 143 -12.21 16.95 -7.75
N LYS A 144 -12.85 17.35 -8.85
CA LYS A 144 -13.63 18.60 -8.90
C LYS A 144 -14.87 18.54 -8.01
N LYS A 145 -15.58 17.41 -8.00
CA LYS A 145 -16.87 17.24 -7.31
C LYS A 145 -16.74 16.91 -5.82
N SER A 146 -15.67 16.25 -5.40
CA SER A 146 -15.53 15.79 -4.02
C SER A 146 -15.45 16.95 -3.04
N HIS A 147 -16.22 16.83 -1.96
CA HIS A 147 -16.20 17.77 -0.85
C HIS A 147 -14.84 17.71 -0.14
N LYS A 148 -14.30 16.49 0.01
CA LYS A 148 -12.93 16.25 0.45
C LYS A 148 -12.25 15.21 -0.45
N VAL A 149 -11.00 15.48 -0.80
CA VAL A 149 -10.09 14.55 -1.46
C VAL A 149 -8.98 14.27 -0.45
N ILE A 150 -8.86 13.02 -0.03
CA ILE A 150 -7.85 12.56 0.91
C ILE A 150 -6.85 11.71 0.16
N THR A 151 -5.57 11.86 0.48
CA THR A 151 -4.52 10.99 -0.04
C THR A 151 -3.63 10.48 1.10
N VAL A 152 -2.70 9.58 0.78
CA VAL A 152 -2.02 8.74 1.75
C VAL A 152 -0.69 9.32 2.26
N SER A 153 -0.22 10.45 1.72
CA SER A 153 0.98 11.16 2.19
C SER A 153 0.97 12.64 1.79
N HIS A 154 1.77 13.48 2.45
CA HIS A 154 1.92 14.89 2.03
C HIS A 154 2.65 15.02 0.69
N PHE A 155 3.59 14.11 0.38
CA PHE A 155 4.17 14.00 -0.95
C PHE A 155 3.07 13.84 -2.01
N GLU A 156 2.18 12.87 -1.85
CA GLU A 156 1.11 12.62 -2.82
C GLU A 156 0.10 13.78 -2.84
N LYS A 157 -0.16 14.40 -1.69
CA LYS A 157 -1.01 15.61 -1.59
C LYS A 157 -0.46 16.73 -2.45
N ASN A 158 0.84 17.01 -2.37
CA ASN A 158 1.48 18.02 -3.19
C ASN A 158 1.40 17.65 -4.67
N ARG A 159 1.66 16.39 -5.01
CA ARG A 159 1.63 15.91 -6.39
C ARG A 159 0.24 16.00 -7.03
N ILE A 160 -0.80 15.59 -6.31
CA ILE A 160 -2.21 15.73 -6.71
C ILE A 160 -2.58 17.21 -6.83
N GLY A 161 -2.15 18.03 -5.86
CA GLY A 161 -2.38 19.46 -5.83
C GLY A 161 -1.82 20.18 -7.06
N ASP A 162 -0.57 19.86 -7.42
CA ASP A 162 0.09 20.40 -8.61
C ASP A 162 -0.58 19.91 -9.90
N PHE A 163 -0.89 18.61 -10.00
CA PHE A 163 -1.47 18.02 -11.21
C PHE A 163 -2.88 18.56 -11.53
N PHE A 164 -3.73 18.73 -10.52
CA PHE A 164 -5.11 19.21 -10.69
C PHE A 164 -5.28 20.71 -10.46
N GLY A 165 -4.21 21.45 -10.16
CA GLY A 165 -4.27 22.90 -9.89
C GLY A 165 -5.07 23.24 -8.62
N ILE A 166 -5.01 22.39 -7.60
CA ILE A 166 -5.72 22.57 -6.32
C ILE A 166 -4.78 22.59 -5.11
N LYS A 167 -3.50 22.86 -5.31
CA LYS A 167 -2.52 23.02 -4.23
C LYS A 167 -2.98 24.11 -3.25
N GLY A 168 -2.89 23.84 -1.95
CA GLY A 168 -3.35 24.75 -0.89
C GLY A 168 -4.87 24.81 -0.71
N ASN A 169 -5.66 24.14 -1.55
CA ASN A 169 -7.11 24.10 -1.37
C ASN A 169 -7.48 23.21 -0.16
N GLN A 170 -8.32 23.74 0.74
CA GLN A 170 -8.79 23.04 1.94
C GLN A 170 -9.54 21.73 1.67
N LYS A 171 -9.98 21.48 0.44
CA LYS A 171 -10.61 20.21 0.07
C LYS A 171 -9.61 19.06 -0.03
N LEU A 172 -8.33 19.34 -0.29
CA LEU A 172 -7.29 18.33 -0.49
C LEU A 172 -6.47 18.18 0.79
N ASP A 173 -6.43 16.98 1.34
CA ASP A 173 -5.63 16.69 2.53
C ASP A 173 -4.94 15.33 2.50
N ALA A 174 -3.99 15.13 3.41
CA ALA A 174 -3.30 13.87 3.60
C ALA A 174 -3.72 13.23 4.93
N ILE A 175 -4.12 11.97 4.89
CA ILE A 175 -4.26 11.12 6.06
C ILE A 175 -3.39 9.89 5.82
N TYR A 176 -2.38 9.72 6.65
CA TYR A 176 -1.46 8.59 6.52
C TYR A 176 -2.16 7.25 6.70
N ASN A 177 -1.69 6.25 5.97
CA ASN A 177 -2.04 4.86 6.23
C ASN A 177 -1.36 4.37 7.52
N GLY A 178 -1.77 3.20 7.99
CA GLY A 178 -1.17 2.52 9.13
C GLY A 178 -0.42 1.24 8.77
N VAL A 179 0.09 0.59 9.82
CA VAL A 179 0.57 -0.80 9.79
C VAL A 179 -0.29 -1.65 10.73
N SER A 180 -0.58 -2.89 10.33
CA SER A 180 -1.43 -3.81 11.12
C SER A 180 -0.67 -4.33 12.34
N GLU A 181 -1.36 -4.51 13.47
CA GLU A 181 -0.74 -4.81 14.78
C GLU A 181 -0.03 -6.17 14.86
N HIS A 182 -0.32 -7.09 13.93
CA HIS A 182 0.36 -8.39 13.87
C HIS A 182 1.79 -8.27 13.34
N PHE A 183 2.14 -7.17 12.66
CA PHE A 183 3.53 -6.84 12.37
C PHE A 183 4.18 -6.30 13.63
N LYS A 184 4.95 -7.17 14.26
CA LYS A 184 5.72 -6.91 15.47
C LYS A 184 6.94 -7.83 15.50
N PRO A 185 7.92 -7.59 16.37
CA PRO A 185 9.05 -8.49 16.50
C PRO A 185 8.58 -9.88 16.93
N ILE A 186 9.02 -10.92 16.23
CA ILE A 186 8.70 -12.31 16.56
C ILE A 186 9.89 -12.91 17.31
N THR A 187 9.68 -13.24 18.59
CA THR A 187 10.71 -13.85 19.45
C THR A 187 10.46 -15.34 19.71
N ASP A 188 9.29 -15.85 19.33
CA ASP A 188 8.94 -17.27 19.49
C ASP A 188 9.73 -18.14 18.51
N GLN A 189 10.69 -18.90 19.04
CA GLN A 189 11.56 -19.77 18.27
C GLN A 189 10.80 -20.89 17.53
N LYS A 190 9.66 -21.36 18.06
CA LYS A 190 8.84 -22.37 17.38
C LYS A 190 8.21 -21.80 16.12
N GLU A 191 7.72 -20.57 16.20
CA GLU A 191 7.11 -19.88 15.06
C GLU A 191 8.15 -19.52 14.00
N LEU A 192 9.31 -18.99 14.40
CA LEU A 192 10.42 -18.70 13.49
C LEU A 192 10.87 -19.97 12.74
N LYS A 193 11.05 -21.08 13.48
CA LYS A 193 11.41 -22.39 12.91
C LYS A 193 10.33 -22.91 11.96
N ARG A 194 9.05 -22.84 12.33
CA ARG A 194 7.92 -23.27 11.49
C ARG A 194 7.93 -22.52 10.15
N VAL A 195 8.06 -21.21 10.17
CA VAL A 195 8.05 -20.37 8.96
C VAL A 195 9.31 -20.62 8.13
N LYS A 196 10.48 -20.74 8.78
CA LYS A 196 11.73 -21.08 8.11
C LYS A 196 11.65 -22.41 7.35
N GLU A 197 11.14 -23.47 7.99
CA GLU A 197 10.97 -24.78 7.34
C GLU A 197 9.92 -24.73 6.23
N LYS A 198 8.77 -24.09 6.48
CA LYS A 198 7.67 -23.99 5.51
C LYS A 198 8.08 -23.30 4.20
N TYR A 199 8.89 -22.24 4.29
CA TYR A 199 9.32 -21.45 3.13
C TYR A 199 10.77 -21.70 2.73
N GLN A 200 11.45 -22.66 3.37
CA GLN A 200 12.85 -23.01 3.12
C GLN A 200 13.79 -21.81 3.24
N LEU A 201 13.56 -20.96 4.24
CA LEU A 201 14.34 -19.74 4.42
C LEU A 201 15.80 -20.09 4.76
N PRO A 202 16.78 -19.42 4.13
CA PRO A 202 18.20 -19.58 4.43
C PRO A 202 18.55 -18.96 5.80
N ASP A 203 19.75 -19.26 6.30
CA ASP A 203 20.24 -18.71 7.57
C ASP A 203 20.56 -17.21 7.49
N GLN A 204 21.04 -16.74 6.33
CA GLN A 204 21.43 -15.36 6.09
C GLN A 204 20.79 -14.87 4.79
N PHE A 205 19.97 -13.83 4.89
CA PHE A 205 19.32 -13.28 3.71
C PHE A 205 18.87 -11.84 3.86
N PHE A 206 18.88 -11.18 2.70
CA PHE A 206 18.14 -9.95 2.51
C PHE A 206 16.74 -10.26 2.01
N PHE A 207 15.80 -9.44 2.44
CA PHE A 207 14.41 -9.59 2.06
C PHE A 207 13.98 -8.49 1.09
N PHE A 208 13.38 -8.87 -0.02
CA PHE A 208 12.90 -7.92 -1.03
C PHE A 208 11.49 -8.26 -1.51
N LEU A 209 10.57 -7.32 -1.32
CA LEU A 209 9.20 -7.40 -1.85
C LEU A 209 9.13 -6.80 -3.25
N GLY A 210 9.74 -7.50 -4.20
CA GLY A 210 9.66 -7.20 -5.62
C GLY A 210 8.43 -7.78 -6.29
N ASN A 211 7.99 -7.15 -7.37
CA ASN A 211 7.07 -7.75 -8.35
C ASN A 211 7.47 -7.26 -9.76
N THR A 212 6.72 -7.65 -10.78
CA THR A 212 7.02 -7.29 -12.19
C THR A 212 6.74 -5.82 -12.52
N ASP A 213 6.25 -5.02 -11.57
CA ASP A 213 6.10 -3.57 -11.76
C ASP A 213 7.48 -2.90 -11.71
N PRO A 214 7.90 -2.20 -12.78
CA PRO A 214 9.19 -1.50 -12.81
C PRO A 214 9.41 -0.55 -11.63
N LYS A 215 8.33 -0.02 -11.02
CA LYS A 215 8.43 0.88 -9.88
C LYS A 215 9.10 0.24 -8.66
N LYS A 216 9.09 -1.09 -8.53
CA LYS A 216 9.73 -1.81 -7.43
C LYS A 216 11.26 -1.86 -7.55
N ASN A 217 11.80 -1.46 -8.69
CA ASN A 217 13.24 -1.41 -8.95
C ASN A 217 13.95 -2.77 -8.83
N THR A 218 13.29 -3.87 -9.22
CA THR A 218 13.87 -5.22 -9.13
C THR A 218 15.22 -5.31 -9.82
N LYS A 219 15.39 -4.67 -10.99
CA LYS A 219 16.67 -4.64 -11.70
C LYS A 219 17.79 -4.00 -10.88
N GLY A 220 17.54 -2.84 -10.28
CA GLY A 220 18.52 -2.14 -9.43
C GLY A 220 18.87 -2.96 -8.18
N THR A 221 17.88 -3.58 -7.55
CA THR A 221 18.09 -4.50 -6.41
C THR A 221 18.97 -5.69 -6.78
N LEU A 222 18.70 -6.34 -7.92
CA LEU A 222 19.46 -7.51 -8.38
C LEU A 222 20.90 -7.14 -8.73
N GLN A 223 21.12 -5.98 -9.38
CA GLN A 223 22.46 -5.46 -9.64
C GLN A 223 23.21 -5.22 -8.33
N ALA A 224 22.58 -4.52 -7.38
CA ALA A 224 23.19 -4.21 -6.09
C ALA A 224 23.55 -5.47 -5.28
N PHE A 225 22.67 -6.47 -5.29
CA PHE A 225 22.90 -7.75 -4.64
C PHE A 225 24.04 -8.55 -5.32
N SER A 226 24.09 -8.54 -6.65
CA SER A 226 25.20 -9.13 -7.41
C SER A 226 26.53 -8.52 -7.00
N ASP A 227 26.61 -7.19 -6.90
CA ASP A 227 27.85 -6.50 -6.58
C ASP A 227 28.25 -6.69 -5.11
N PHE A 228 27.28 -6.71 -4.19
CA PHE A 228 27.50 -7.10 -2.79
C PHE A 228 28.13 -8.50 -2.66
N LEU A 229 27.66 -9.49 -3.42
CA LEU A 229 28.20 -10.85 -3.35
C LEU A 229 29.65 -10.91 -3.87
N LYS A 230 29.99 -10.14 -4.91
CA LYS A 230 31.37 -10.07 -5.42
C LYS A 230 32.33 -9.47 -4.40
N ASP A 231 31.90 -8.41 -3.71
CA ASP A 231 32.75 -7.68 -2.76
C ASP A 231 32.91 -8.43 -1.43
N SER A 232 31.85 -9.12 -0.98
CA SER A 232 31.82 -9.75 0.34
C SER A 232 32.30 -11.20 0.37
N GLY A 233 32.22 -11.92 -0.76
CA GLY A 233 32.50 -13.36 -0.82
C GLY A 233 31.57 -14.23 0.05
N THR A 234 30.41 -13.68 0.47
CA THR A 234 29.48 -14.34 1.39
C THR A 234 28.48 -15.25 0.69
N ALA A 235 27.83 -16.12 1.47
CA ALA A 235 26.77 -17.02 1.00
C ALA A 235 25.35 -16.46 1.16
N HIS A 236 25.19 -15.15 1.41
CA HIS A 236 23.88 -14.53 1.58
C HIS A 236 22.96 -14.84 0.40
N LYS A 237 21.68 -14.96 0.71
CA LYS A 237 20.62 -15.11 -0.28
C LYS A 237 19.76 -13.86 -0.36
N LEU A 238 19.06 -13.71 -1.47
CA LEU A 238 17.98 -12.74 -1.62
C LEU A 238 16.66 -13.51 -1.63
N VAL A 239 15.78 -13.24 -0.67
CA VAL A 239 14.45 -13.85 -0.58
C VAL A 239 13.43 -12.93 -1.23
N MET A 240 12.66 -13.45 -2.19
CA MET A 240 11.62 -12.72 -2.93
C MET A 240 10.31 -13.50 -2.94
N LEU A 241 9.19 -12.78 -2.81
CA LEU A 241 7.85 -13.37 -2.77
C LEU A 241 7.18 -13.30 -4.13
N ASP A 242 6.47 -14.38 -4.47
CA ASP A 242 5.50 -14.42 -5.58
C ASP A 242 5.99 -13.76 -6.89
N TYR A 243 7.29 -13.87 -7.18
CA TYR A 243 7.92 -13.28 -8.35
C TYR A 243 7.97 -14.29 -9.49
N ASP A 244 7.69 -13.82 -10.72
CA ASP A 244 7.72 -14.68 -11.90
C ASP A 244 9.16 -15.08 -12.25
N GLN A 245 9.42 -16.39 -12.28
CA GLN A 245 10.77 -16.92 -12.52
C GLN A 245 11.29 -16.62 -13.93
N THR A 246 10.41 -16.49 -14.92
CA THR A 246 10.79 -16.18 -16.31
C THR A 246 11.27 -14.73 -16.41
N GLU A 247 10.52 -13.80 -15.82
CA GLU A 247 10.91 -12.39 -15.73
C GLU A 247 12.18 -12.22 -14.90
N LEU A 248 12.38 -13.01 -13.84
CA LEU A 248 13.63 -12.97 -13.07
C LEU A 248 14.82 -13.37 -13.94
N LYS A 249 14.75 -14.52 -14.64
CA LYS A 249 15.82 -14.98 -15.53
C LYS A 249 16.17 -13.95 -16.60
N LYS A 250 15.16 -13.28 -17.15
CA LYS A 250 15.35 -12.18 -18.10
C LYS A 250 16.15 -11.02 -17.49
N LEU A 251 15.76 -10.53 -16.31
CA LEU A 251 16.49 -9.46 -15.62
C LEU A 251 17.93 -9.86 -15.28
N LEU A 252 18.15 -11.11 -14.87
CA LEU A 252 19.48 -11.64 -14.58
C LEU A 252 20.39 -11.64 -15.82
N ASN A 253 19.84 -11.98 -16.98
CA ASN A 253 20.56 -11.86 -18.25
C ASN A 253 20.84 -10.41 -18.61
N GLU A 254 19.90 -9.49 -18.39
CA GLU A 254 20.09 -8.06 -18.65
C GLU A 254 21.20 -7.42 -17.80
N ILE A 255 21.45 -7.93 -16.61
CA ILE A 255 22.57 -7.50 -15.74
C ILE A 255 23.84 -8.34 -15.94
N ASN A 256 23.88 -9.20 -16.97
CA ASN A 256 24.99 -10.10 -17.30
C ASN A 256 25.42 -11.02 -16.13
N ASN A 257 24.47 -11.48 -15.31
CA ASN A 257 24.73 -12.41 -14.20
C ASN A 257 23.65 -13.49 -14.06
N PRO A 258 23.50 -14.41 -15.02
CA PRO A 258 22.52 -15.49 -14.95
C PRO A 258 22.75 -16.43 -13.75
N SER A 259 24.00 -16.60 -13.30
CA SER A 259 24.36 -17.45 -12.15
C SER A 259 23.80 -16.95 -10.82
N LEU A 260 23.43 -15.66 -10.72
CA LEU A 260 22.86 -15.08 -9.50
C LEU A 260 21.56 -15.78 -9.07
N ILE A 261 20.88 -16.47 -9.98
CA ILE A 261 19.68 -17.25 -9.65
C ILE A 261 19.92 -18.26 -8.51
N ASN A 262 21.15 -18.77 -8.38
CA ASN A 262 21.52 -19.71 -7.32
C ASN A 262 21.56 -19.06 -5.92
N ASN A 263 21.58 -17.73 -5.86
CA ASN A 263 21.55 -16.94 -4.63
C ASN A 263 20.17 -16.35 -4.35
N ILE A 264 19.14 -16.67 -5.15
CA ILE A 264 17.80 -16.12 -4.99
C ILE A 264 16.83 -17.23 -4.60
N LEU A 265 16.10 -17.03 -3.51
CA LEU A 265 14.99 -17.89 -3.11
C LEU A 265 13.67 -17.23 -3.47
N LEU A 266 12.91 -17.88 -4.35
CA LEU A 266 11.52 -17.52 -4.64
C LEU A 266 10.60 -18.35 -3.74
N THR A 267 9.99 -17.73 -2.73
CA THR A 267 9.15 -18.46 -1.75
C THR A 267 7.77 -18.84 -2.29
N GLY A 268 7.39 -18.30 -3.46
CA GLY A 268 6.00 -18.29 -3.91
C GLY A 268 5.12 -17.42 -2.99
N TYR A 269 3.85 -17.78 -2.89
CA TYR A 269 2.88 -17.05 -2.08
C TYR A 269 3.11 -17.27 -0.58
N VAL A 270 3.26 -16.17 0.17
CA VAL A 270 3.35 -16.17 1.63
C VAL A 270 2.03 -15.64 2.20
N VAL A 271 1.47 -16.35 3.17
CA VAL A 271 0.28 -15.87 3.88
C VAL A 271 0.67 -14.69 4.77
N ASN A 272 -0.18 -13.67 4.84
CA ASN A 272 0.12 -12.42 5.55
C ASN A 272 0.50 -12.65 7.03
N THR A 273 -0.08 -13.66 7.69
CA THR A 273 0.24 -14.04 9.08
C THR A 273 1.66 -14.57 9.27
N ASP A 274 2.29 -15.09 8.22
CA ASP A 274 3.66 -15.63 8.29
C ASP A 274 4.72 -14.55 7.96
N LEU A 275 4.32 -13.43 7.34
CA LEU A 275 5.24 -12.35 6.95
C LEU A 275 6.05 -11.75 8.12
N PRO A 276 5.48 -11.49 9.31
CA PRO A 276 6.26 -10.96 10.44
C PRO A 276 7.46 -11.84 10.79
N ALA A 277 7.32 -13.17 10.70
CA ALA A 277 8.40 -14.11 10.97
C ALA A 277 9.44 -14.18 9.84
N ILE A 278 9.08 -13.85 8.59
CA ILE A 278 10.07 -13.70 7.51
C ILE A 278 10.87 -12.40 7.72
N TYR A 279 10.19 -11.29 8.01
CA TYR A 279 10.86 -10.02 8.34
C TYR A 279 11.83 -10.22 9.51
N ALA A 280 11.37 -10.79 10.62
CA ALA A 280 12.18 -10.99 11.82
C ALA A 280 13.43 -11.87 11.63
N GLN A 281 13.53 -12.61 10.52
CA GLN A 281 14.67 -13.48 10.20
C GLN A 281 15.60 -12.91 9.13
N CYS A 282 15.26 -11.78 8.50
CA CYS A 282 16.11 -11.17 7.48
C CYS A 282 17.10 -10.18 8.08
N ASP A 283 18.27 -10.08 7.45
CA ASP A 283 19.34 -9.17 7.90
C ASP A 283 19.01 -7.72 7.54
N VAL A 284 18.39 -7.52 6.37
CA VAL A 284 18.01 -6.21 5.83
C VAL A 284 16.77 -6.36 4.98
N PHE A 285 15.81 -5.44 5.15
CA PHE A 285 14.70 -5.29 4.22
C PHE A 285 15.02 -4.24 3.15
N LEU A 286 14.97 -4.65 1.88
CA LEU A 286 15.20 -3.80 0.72
C LEU A 286 13.86 -3.27 0.20
N TYR A 287 13.70 -1.95 0.20
CA TYR A 287 12.57 -1.25 -0.39
C TYR A 287 13.00 -0.08 -1.31
N PRO A 288 13.87 -0.30 -2.30
CA PRO A 288 14.45 0.75 -3.15
C PRO A 288 13.51 1.16 -4.30
N SER A 289 12.22 1.33 -4.01
CA SER A 289 11.20 1.62 -5.02
C SER A 289 11.44 2.96 -5.71
N LEU A 290 11.24 3.04 -7.02
CA LEU A 290 11.35 4.28 -7.79
C LEU A 290 10.22 5.27 -7.46
N ARG A 291 9.03 4.73 -7.14
CA ARG A 291 7.83 5.51 -6.86
C ARG A 291 6.86 4.76 -5.96
N GLU A 292 6.56 5.33 -4.80
CA GLU A 292 5.47 4.88 -3.94
C GLU A 292 4.71 6.07 -3.36
N SER A 293 3.42 5.86 -3.10
CA SER A 293 2.54 6.88 -2.53
C SER A 293 2.59 6.91 -0.99
N PHE A 294 3.01 5.81 -0.36
CA PHE A 294 3.22 5.76 1.09
C PHE A 294 4.36 4.83 1.53
N GLY A 295 4.23 3.52 1.30
CA GLY A 295 5.23 2.53 1.71
C GLY A 295 4.87 1.70 2.95
N ILE A 296 3.67 1.10 2.98
CA ILE A 296 3.25 0.19 4.08
C ILE A 296 4.28 -0.92 4.35
N PRO A 297 4.87 -1.61 3.35
CA PRO A 297 5.83 -2.69 3.62
C PRO A 297 7.10 -2.24 4.35
N MET A 298 7.52 -0.99 4.16
CA MET A 298 8.62 -0.42 4.93
C MET A 298 8.25 -0.31 6.42
N LEU A 299 7.03 0.13 6.72
CA LEU A 299 6.53 0.21 8.09
C LEU A 299 6.32 -1.18 8.72
N GLU A 300 5.91 -2.17 7.92
CA GLU A 300 5.83 -3.58 8.35
C GLU A 300 7.21 -4.08 8.81
N ALA A 301 8.24 -3.89 7.99
CA ALA A 301 9.62 -4.28 8.34
C ALA A 301 10.14 -3.54 9.58
N MET A 302 9.91 -2.22 9.66
CA MET A 302 10.27 -1.42 10.83
C MET A 302 9.58 -1.93 12.11
N SER A 303 8.28 -2.24 12.04
CA SER A 303 7.54 -2.83 13.15
C SER A 303 8.05 -4.21 13.56
N CYS A 304 8.65 -4.96 12.64
CA CYS A 304 9.29 -6.25 12.91
C CYS A 304 10.75 -6.16 13.40
N ASN A 305 11.24 -4.95 13.72
CA ASN A 305 12.59 -4.69 14.24
C ASN A 305 13.71 -5.07 13.23
N VAL A 306 13.52 -4.68 11.97
CA VAL A 306 14.45 -4.96 10.87
C VAL A 306 14.99 -3.63 10.29
N PRO A 307 16.29 -3.53 9.97
CA PRO A 307 16.82 -2.34 9.32
C PRO A 307 16.32 -2.28 7.86
N VAL A 308 15.88 -1.09 7.44
CA VAL A 308 15.31 -0.87 6.10
C VAL A 308 16.24 -0.01 5.25
N ILE A 309 16.46 -0.42 4.00
CA ILE A 309 17.00 0.44 2.94
C ILE A 309 15.84 0.90 2.06
N THR A 310 15.64 2.21 1.91
CA THR A 310 14.60 2.76 1.03
C THR A 310 15.07 3.98 0.27
N SER A 311 14.25 4.44 -0.67
CA SER A 311 14.64 5.47 -1.62
C SER A 311 14.48 6.90 -1.10
N SER A 312 15.23 7.81 -1.68
CA SER A 312 15.20 9.26 -1.46
C SER A 312 14.05 9.98 -2.20
N THR A 313 13.21 9.24 -2.93
CA THR A 313 12.16 9.79 -3.79
C THR A 313 10.77 9.65 -3.17
N SER A 314 9.78 10.34 -3.74
CA SER A 314 8.37 10.14 -3.40
C SER A 314 8.05 10.31 -1.90
N SER A 315 7.16 9.47 -1.36
CA SER A 315 6.76 9.48 0.05
C SER A 315 7.76 8.81 0.99
N MET A 316 8.76 8.09 0.48
CA MET A 316 9.64 7.26 1.32
C MET A 316 10.45 8.07 2.34
N PRO A 317 11.10 9.21 2.00
CA PRO A 317 11.79 10.04 3.00
C PRO A 317 10.83 10.59 4.06
N GLU A 318 9.63 10.98 3.63
CA GLU A 318 8.59 11.48 4.52
C GLU A 318 8.14 10.40 5.50
N VAL A 319 7.91 9.16 5.06
CA VAL A 319 7.43 8.08 5.93
C VAL A 319 8.57 7.48 6.75
N ALA A 320 9.78 7.36 6.19
CA ALA A 320 10.93 6.79 6.88
C ALA A 320 11.52 7.73 7.94
N GLY A 321 11.57 9.04 7.68
CA GLY A 321 12.34 9.96 8.53
C GLY A 321 13.81 9.54 8.59
N ASP A 322 14.37 9.47 9.80
CA ASP A 322 15.74 9.00 10.07
C ASP A 322 15.83 7.52 10.45
N ALA A 323 14.74 6.76 10.28
CA ALA A 323 14.61 5.37 10.69
C ALA A 323 14.98 4.34 9.60
N ALA A 324 15.45 4.80 8.44
CA ALA A 324 15.90 3.95 7.35
C ALA A 324 17.23 4.48 6.76
N HIS A 325 17.94 3.60 6.08
CA HIS A 325 19.05 4.00 5.22
C HIS A 325 18.48 4.49 3.88
N ILE A 326 18.59 5.79 3.61
CA ILE A 326 18.03 6.43 2.42
C ILE A 326 19.05 6.42 1.29
N ILE A 327 18.64 5.95 0.11
CA ILE A 327 19.48 5.83 -1.10
C ILE A 327 18.84 6.51 -2.32
N ASP A 328 19.63 6.88 -3.32
CA ASP A 328 19.14 7.16 -4.66
C ASP A 328 18.81 5.84 -5.39
N PRO A 329 17.53 5.55 -5.71
CA PRO A 329 17.17 4.27 -6.29
C PRO A 329 17.61 4.11 -7.75
N PHE A 330 18.10 5.17 -8.39
CA PHE A 330 18.68 5.09 -9.74
C PHE A 330 20.15 4.68 -9.73
N LYS A 331 20.74 4.51 -8.54
CA LYS A 331 22.14 4.16 -8.32
C LYS A 331 22.26 2.86 -7.53
N PRO A 332 22.34 1.69 -8.20
CA PRO A 332 22.50 0.40 -7.54
C PRO A 332 23.67 0.35 -6.56
N GLU A 333 24.74 1.10 -6.82
CA GLU A 333 25.89 1.25 -5.93
C GLU A 333 25.52 1.78 -4.54
N GLU A 334 24.56 2.73 -4.43
CA GLU A 334 24.12 3.23 -3.13
C GLU A 334 23.35 2.16 -2.35
N ILE A 335 22.60 1.29 -3.04
CA ILE A 335 21.94 0.12 -2.42
C ILE A 335 23.01 -0.84 -1.90
N THR A 336 24.04 -1.16 -2.69
CA THR A 336 25.15 -2.04 -2.29
C THR A 336 25.88 -1.48 -1.07
N GLN A 337 26.24 -0.19 -1.07
CA GLN A 337 26.92 0.43 0.06
C GLN A 337 26.03 0.47 1.32
N GLY A 338 24.72 0.66 1.15
CA GLY A 338 23.77 0.56 2.25
C GLY A 338 23.74 -0.83 2.88
N ILE A 339 23.72 -1.89 2.05
CA ILE A 339 23.79 -3.27 2.53
C ILE A 339 25.10 -3.51 3.29
N ILE A 340 26.24 -3.15 2.70
CA ILE A 340 27.57 -3.31 3.30
C ILE A 340 27.63 -2.61 4.66
N LYS A 341 27.15 -1.36 4.74
CA LYS A 341 27.15 -0.58 5.98
C LYS A 341 26.31 -1.25 7.06
N ILE A 342 25.09 -1.69 6.75
CA ILE A 342 24.19 -2.31 7.74
C ILE A 342 24.75 -3.66 8.23
N VAL A 343 25.31 -4.47 7.33
CA VAL A 343 25.89 -5.78 7.67
C VAL A 343 27.16 -5.64 8.52
N ASN A 344 28.02 -4.66 8.22
CA ASN A 344 29.31 -4.52 8.88
C ASN A 344 29.27 -3.64 10.16
N ASP A 345 28.33 -2.70 10.26
CA ASP A 345 28.18 -1.82 11.41
C ASP A 345 26.94 -2.18 12.24
N LYS A 346 27.16 -3.03 13.25
CA LYS A 346 26.11 -3.50 14.17
C LYS A 346 25.45 -2.37 14.97
N ASN A 347 26.20 -1.31 15.29
CA ASN A 347 25.64 -0.17 16.02
C ASN A 347 24.71 0.64 15.13
N TYR A 348 25.10 0.85 13.87
CA TYR A 348 24.24 1.50 12.89
C TYR A 348 22.97 0.69 12.61
N SER A 349 23.10 -0.62 12.43
CA SER A 349 21.95 -1.53 12.24
C SER A 349 20.99 -1.47 13.44
N ALA A 350 21.51 -1.63 14.67
CA ALA A 350 20.71 -1.54 15.89
C ALA A 350 19.99 -0.19 16.03
N SER A 351 20.67 0.91 15.69
CA SER A 351 20.06 2.25 15.72
C SER A 351 18.92 2.39 14.70
N LEU A 352 19.06 1.85 13.48
CA LEU A 352 17.98 1.84 12.49
C LEU A 352 16.77 1.03 13.00
N CYS A 353 17.00 -0.13 13.63
CA CYS A 353 15.92 -0.94 14.19
C CYS A 353 15.14 -0.21 15.30
N GLU A 354 15.85 0.40 16.26
CA GLU A 354 15.23 1.16 17.35
C GLU A 354 14.40 2.35 16.84
N LYS A 355 14.98 3.11 15.90
CA LYS A 355 14.29 4.21 15.24
C LYS A 355 13.10 3.71 14.43
N GLY A 356 13.25 2.58 13.74
CA GLY A 356 12.19 1.90 12.98
C GLY A 356 10.98 1.58 13.85
N LEU A 357 11.19 0.90 14.98
CA LEU A 357 10.14 0.59 15.94
C LEU A 357 9.44 1.84 16.50
N THR A 358 10.19 2.91 16.75
CA THR A 358 9.63 4.17 17.24
C THR A 358 8.83 4.87 16.14
N ARG A 359 9.35 4.86 14.91
CA ARG A 359 8.74 5.49 13.74
C ARG A 359 7.44 4.81 13.35
N SER A 360 7.42 3.48 13.29
CA SER A 360 6.25 2.73 12.83
C SER A 360 5.03 2.90 13.74
N LYS A 361 5.23 3.08 15.06
CA LYS A 361 4.15 3.39 16.03
C LYS A 361 3.39 4.68 15.73
N GLN A 362 3.98 5.62 14.98
CA GLN A 362 3.31 6.85 14.57
C GLN A 362 2.24 6.59 13.49
N PHE A 363 2.34 5.46 12.78
CA PHE A 363 1.49 5.08 11.66
C PHE A 363 0.61 3.88 12.03
N SER A 364 -0.54 4.14 12.64
CA SER A 364 -1.50 3.08 12.98
C SER A 364 -2.83 3.28 12.26
N TRP A 365 -3.50 2.18 11.94
CA TRP A 365 -4.86 2.23 11.40
C TRP A 365 -5.85 2.88 12.37
N HIS A 366 -5.59 2.78 13.67
CA HIS A 366 -6.32 3.49 14.72
C HIS A 366 -6.18 5.02 14.58
N ASN A 367 -4.96 5.53 14.37
CA ASN A 367 -4.73 6.95 14.14
C ASN A 367 -5.40 7.42 12.84
N MET A 368 -5.28 6.63 11.75
CA MET A 368 -5.97 6.90 10.49
C MET A 368 -7.48 7.07 10.72
N ALA A 369 -8.12 6.11 11.40
CA ALA A 369 -9.56 6.17 11.70
C ALA A 369 -9.94 7.40 12.53
N ARG A 370 -9.14 7.78 13.54
CA ARG A 370 -9.34 9.01 14.32
C ARG A 370 -9.30 10.28 13.46
N GLU A 371 -8.36 10.37 12.51
CA GLU A 371 -8.30 11.51 11.59
C GLU A 371 -9.52 11.55 10.66
N TYR A 372 -10.02 10.40 10.20
CA TYR A 372 -11.27 10.34 9.45
C TYR A 372 -12.49 10.74 10.30
N LEU A 373 -12.54 10.42 11.58
CA LEU A 373 -13.60 10.91 12.47
C LEU A 373 -13.60 12.42 12.60
N LYS A 374 -12.42 13.03 12.75
CA LYS A 374 -12.28 14.49 12.72
C LYS A 374 -12.78 15.06 11.39
N LEU A 375 -12.40 14.44 10.28
CA LEU A 375 -12.85 14.83 8.94
C LEU A 375 -14.37 14.77 8.81
N TYR A 376 -15.01 13.69 9.26
CA TYR A 376 -16.47 13.56 9.25
C TYR A 376 -17.16 14.64 10.08
N ALA A 377 -16.61 14.99 11.25
CA ALA A 377 -17.16 16.03 12.11
C ALA A 377 -17.10 17.44 11.50
N LEU A 378 -16.18 17.67 10.55
CA LEU A 378 -16.07 18.95 9.82
C LEU A 378 -17.07 19.07 8.67
N ILE A 379 -17.76 17.99 8.29
CA ILE A 379 -18.73 18.02 7.21
C ILE A 379 -20.07 18.50 7.77
N ASP A 380 -20.38 19.76 7.49
CA ASP A 380 -21.67 20.34 7.84
C ASP A 380 -22.77 19.78 6.91
N VAL A 381 -23.57 18.88 7.48
CA VAL A 381 -24.69 18.20 6.81
C VAL A 381 -25.83 19.18 6.45
N ASN A 382 -25.86 20.38 7.06
CA ASN A 382 -26.93 21.35 6.85
C ASN A 382 -26.68 22.28 5.64
N ASN A 383 -25.43 22.49 5.24
CA ASN A 383 -25.08 23.35 4.08
C ASN A 383 -25.02 22.60 2.74
N SER A 384 -25.09 21.26 2.75
CA SER A 384 -24.94 20.42 1.55
C SER A 384 -26.27 19.97 0.92
N LYS A 385 -27.41 20.40 1.50
CA LYS A 385 -28.78 20.14 0.98
C LYS A 385 -29.39 21.34 0.22
N LYS A 386 -28.64 22.43 0.03
CA LYS A 386 -28.97 23.53 -0.89
C LYS A 386 -28.31 23.27 -2.23
#